data_AF-A0A6S7K045-F1
#
_entry.id   AF-A0A6S7K045-F1
#
_cell.length_a   1.000
_cell.length_b   1.000
_cell.length_c   1.000
_cell.angle_alpha   90.00
_cell.angle_beta   90.00
_cell.angle_gamma   90.00
#
_symmetry.space_group_name_H-M   'P 1'
#
loop_
_entity.id
_entity.type
_entity.pdbx_description
1 polymer ?
#
loop_
_entity_poly.entity_id
_entity_poly.type
_entity_poly.pdbx_seq_one_letter_code
_entity_poly.pdbx_strand_id
1 'polypeptide(L)'
;MSMSNAQKARNKDGKPCTWRVFKNASVGNQALRPSSLISSHNIIGLEECSFLCITQDNCYGFNYRVRPSTIYTANCQLSNSSVKMNNLEMMSEPWVYYEDVL
;
A
#
# COMPACT_ATOMS: atom_id res chain seq x y z
N MET A 1 -33.21 -18.26 -17.76
CA MET A 1 -32.17 -17.59 -18.57
C MET A 1 -30.94 -17.47 -17.68
N SER A 2 -29.89 -18.27 -17.93
CA SER A 2 -28.67 -18.28 -17.12
C SER A 2 -27.74 -17.18 -17.62
N MET A 3 -27.37 -16.24 -16.76
CA MET A 3 -26.44 -15.17 -17.13
C MET A 3 -25.01 -15.72 -17.27
N SER A 4 -24.31 -15.17 -18.25
CA SER A 4 -23.07 -15.65 -18.85
C SER A 4 -21.90 -15.78 -17.87
N ASN A 5 -21.04 -16.76 -18.17
CA ASN A 5 -19.69 -16.89 -17.64
C ASN A 5 -18.89 -15.60 -17.91
N ALA A 6 -18.79 -14.70 -16.93
CA ALA A 6 -17.74 -13.70 -16.91
C ALA A 6 -16.39 -14.44 -16.92
N GLN A 7 -15.61 -14.27 -17.99
CA GLN A 7 -14.27 -14.85 -18.09
C GLN A 7 -13.42 -14.37 -16.91
N LYS A 8 -13.14 -15.26 -15.96
CA LYS A 8 -12.31 -14.96 -14.78
C LYS A 8 -10.92 -14.57 -15.27
N ALA A 9 -10.48 -13.35 -14.94
CA ALA A 9 -9.15 -12.87 -15.32
C ALA A 9 -8.07 -13.83 -14.83
N ARG A 10 -7.13 -14.18 -15.72
CA ARG A 10 -6.00 -15.05 -15.45
C ARG A 10 -4.70 -14.28 -15.65
N ASN A 11 -3.69 -14.61 -14.87
CA ASN A 11 -2.35 -14.07 -15.05
C ASN A 11 -1.67 -14.69 -16.29
N LYS A 12 -0.44 -14.27 -16.58
CA LYS A 12 0.35 -14.78 -17.73
C LYS A 12 0.61 -16.30 -17.68
N ASP A 13 0.53 -16.89 -16.49
CA ASP A 13 0.71 -18.33 -16.25
C ASP A 13 -0.61 -19.12 -16.26
N GLY A 14 -1.73 -18.46 -16.61
CA GLY A 14 -3.05 -19.08 -16.62
C GLY A 14 -3.65 -19.34 -15.23
N LYS A 15 -3.02 -18.84 -14.15
CA LYS A 15 -3.54 -18.89 -12.78
C LYS A 15 -4.62 -17.82 -12.59
N PRO A 16 -5.65 -18.07 -11.75
CA PRO A 16 -6.62 -17.04 -11.39
C PRO A 16 -5.91 -15.82 -10.81
N CYS A 17 -6.26 -14.63 -11.27
CA CYS A 17 -5.83 -13.41 -10.58
C CYS A 17 -6.46 -13.36 -9.19
N THR A 18 -5.68 -12.96 -8.20
CA THR A 18 -6.17 -12.56 -6.88
C THR A 18 -6.29 -11.05 -6.83
N TRP A 19 -7.43 -10.57 -6.35
CA TRP A 19 -7.58 -9.15 -6.03
C TRP A 19 -6.88 -8.89 -4.70
N ARG A 20 -5.90 -7.99 -4.72
CA ARG A 20 -5.29 -7.44 -3.50
C ARG A 20 -6.14 -6.27 -3.05
N VAL A 21 -6.52 -6.24 -1.78
CA VAL A 21 -7.34 -5.18 -1.21
C VAL A 21 -6.58 -4.63 -0.03
N PHE A 22 -6.40 -3.31 -0.01
CA PHE A 22 -5.67 -2.65 1.06
C PHE A 22 -6.64 -1.95 2.01
N LYS A 23 -6.51 -2.22 3.31
CA LYS A 23 -7.28 -1.57 4.36
C LYS A 23 -6.38 -0.67 5.19
N ASN A 24 -6.92 0.47 5.63
CA ASN A 24 -6.26 1.29 6.63
C ASN A 24 -6.11 0.46 7.93
N ALA A 25 -4.88 0.17 8.30
CA ALA A 25 -4.51 -0.62 9.47
C ALA A 25 -4.08 0.27 10.65
N SER A 26 -3.48 1.43 10.39
CA SER A 26 -3.08 2.39 11.42
C SER A 26 -2.88 3.81 10.88
N VAL A 27 -3.07 4.81 11.75
CA VAL A 27 -2.96 6.26 11.46
C VAL A 27 -2.03 6.89 12.49
N GLY A 28 -1.25 7.90 12.09
CA GLY A 28 -0.30 8.58 13.00
C GLY A 28 1.07 7.90 13.00
N ASN A 29 1.37 7.16 11.95
CA ASN A 29 2.61 6.41 11.87
C ASN A 29 3.81 7.33 11.63
N GLN A 30 4.98 6.87 12.03
CA GLN A 30 6.25 7.42 11.55
C GLN A 30 6.58 6.81 10.18
N ALA A 31 7.61 7.35 9.53
CA ALA A 31 8.20 6.70 8.37
C ALA A 31 8.61 5.26 8.72
N LEU A 32 8.51 4.35 7.75
CA LEU A 32 8.90 2.95 7.93
C LEU A 32 10.36 2.83 8.34
N ARG A 33 10.66 1.86 9.21
CA ARG A 33 12.03 1.52 9.57
C ARG A 33 12.75 0.91 8.35
N PRO A 34 14.08 1.11 8.20
CA PRO A 34 14.85 0.53 7.10
C PRO A 34 14.69 -0.99 6.95
N SER A 35 14.57 -1.72 8.07
CA SER A 35 14.39 -3.18 8.07
C SER A 35 13.09 -3.65 7.42
N SER A 36 12.06 -2.80 7.42
CA SER A 36 10.73 -3.07 6.87
C SER A 36 10.47 -2.34 5.55
N LEU A 37 11.41 -1.51 5.08
CA LEU A 37 11.25 -0.62 3.94
C LEU A 37 11.75 -1.31 2.67
N ILE A 38 10.88 -1.50 1.69
CA ILE A 38 11.25 -1.97 0.36
C ILE A 38 11.75 -0.79 -0.48
N SER A 39 10.96 0.28 -0.57
CA SER A 39 11.27 1.46 -1.37
C SER A 39 10.41 2.66 -0.97
N SER A 40 10.84 3.87 -1.35
CA SER A 40 10.12 5.12 -1.14
C SER A 40 9.88 5.84 -2.46
N HIS A 41 8.70 6.44 -2.63
CA HIS A 41 8.25 7.07 -3.87
C HIS A 41 7.60 8.42 -3.60
N ASN A 42 7.63 9.30 -4.60
CA ASN A 42 6.87 10.55 -4.65
C ASN A 42 5.80 10.41 -5.73
N ILE A 43 4.56 10.24 -5.30
CA ILE A 43 3.43 9.87 -6.14
C ILE A 43 2.32 10.92 -6.04
N ILE A 44 1.38 10.87 -6.98
CA ILE A 44 0.28 11.85 -7.05
C ILE A 44 -0.83 11.51 -6.05
N GLY A 45 -1.15 10.22 -5.88
CA GLY A 45 -2.30 9.80 -5.06
C GLY A 45 -2.18 8.39 -4.52
N LEU A 46 -3.02 8.09 -3.53
CA LEU A 46 -3.02 6.82 -2.79
C LEU A 46 -3.00 5.57 -3.69
N GLU A 47 -3.80 5.57 -4.76
CA GLU A 47 -3.92 4.40 -5.65
C GLU A 47 -2.60 4.04 -6.32
N GLU A 48 -1.76 5.03 -6.65
CA GLU A 48 -0.43 4.78 -7.24
C GLU A 48 0.48 4.03 -6.25
N CYS A 49 0.41 4.33 -4.94
CA CYS A 49 1.13 3.57 -3.91
C CYS A 49 0.65 2.11 -3.85
N SER A 50 -0.66 1.91 -3.97
CA SER A 50 -1.26 0.58 -3.97
C SER A 50 -0.82 -0.24 -5.19
N PHE A 51 -0.79 0.36 -6.39
CA PHE A 51 -0.30 -0.29 -7.60
C PHE A 51 1.18 -0.65 -7.49
N LEU A 52 2.01 0.24 -6.95
CA LEU A 52 3.42 -0.04 -6.69
C LEU A 52 3.62 -1.20 -5.70
N CYS A 53 2.73 -1.35 -4.70
CA CYS A 53 2.77 -2.50 -3.81
C CYS A 53 2.33 -3.79 -4.49
N ILE A 54 1.30 -3.73 -5.35
CA ILE A 54 0.79 -4.90 -6.10
C ILE A 54 1.87 -5.47 -7.03
N THR A 55 2.71 -4.63 -7.63
CA THR A 55 3.78 -5.05 -8.54
C THR A 55 5.03 -5.57 -7.83
N GLN A 56 5.06 -5.51 -6.49
CA GLN A 56 6.16 -6.02 -5.67
C GLN A 56 5.71 -7.26 -4.91
N ASP A 57 6.25 -8.42 -5.30
CA ASP A 57 5.86 -9.74 -4.77
C ASP A 57 5.99 -9.86 -3.25
N ASN A 58 6.96 -9.14 -2.65
CA ASN A 58 7.21 -9.15 -1.22
C ASN A 58 6.55 -8.00 -0.45
N CYS A 59 5.69 -7.21 -1.09
CA CYS A 59 5.01 -6.10 -0.43
C CYS A 59 3.80 -6.62 0.36
N TYR A 60 3.78 -6.39 1.68
CA TYR A 60 2.68 -6.73 2.59
C TYR A 60 1.74 -5.54 2.84
N GLY A 61 2.21 -4.33 2.58
CA GLY A 61 1.45 -3.10 2.78
C GLY A 61 2.29 -1.88 2.48
N PHE A 62 1.72 -0.69 2.64
CA PHE A 62 2.41 0.56 2.36
C PHE A 62 2.00 1.67 3.31
N ASN A 63 2.96 2.55 3.61
CA ASN A 63 2.72 3.81 4.29
C ASN A 63 2.43 4.89 3.25
N TYR A 64 1.34 5.62 3.43
CA TYR A 64 0.98 6.76 2.59
C TYR A 64 0.71 7.99 3.46
N ARG A 65 1.11 9.16 2.98
CA ARG A 65 0.66 10.44 3.52
C ARG A 65 0.24 11.34 2.37
N VAL A 66 -0.71 12.24 2.63
CA VAL A 66 -1.01 13.31 1.68
C VAL A 66 0.26 14.11 1.44
N ARG A 67 0.52 14.49 0.18
CA ARG A 67 1.78 15.07 -0.25
C ARG A 67 2.14 16.25 0.68
N PRO A 68 3.27 16.18 1.40
CA PRO A 68 3.74 17.30 2.18
C PRO A 68 3.93 18.53 1.28
N SER A 69 3.82 19.71 1.87
CA SER A 69 4.07 20.99 1.18
C SER A 69 5.45 21.06 0.50
N THR A 70 6.41 20.20 0.90
CA THR A 70 7.68 20.01 0.22
C THR A 70 7.60 18.93 -0.88
N ILE A 71 7.71 19.34 -2.15
CA ILE A 71 7.59 18.43 -3.31
C ILE A 71 8.65 17.32 -3.38
N TYR A 72 9.74 17.40 -2.62
CA TYR A 72 10.86 16.43 -2.67
C TYR A 72 10.76 15.31 -1.64
N THR A 73 9.82 15.38 -0.70
CA THR A 73 9.67 14.34 0.31
C THR A 73 8.80 13.21 -0.19
N ALA A 74 9.26 11.97 -0.02
CA ALA A 74 8.45 10.78 -0.31
C ALA A 74 7.14 10.81 0.48
N ASN A 75 6.07 10.41 -0.19
CA ASN A 75 4.72 10.30 0.36
C ASN A 75 4.14 8.89 0.25
N CYS A 76 4.92 7.94 -0.26
CA CYS A 76 4.63 6.53 -0.34
C CYS A 76 5.86 5.71 0.08
N GLN A 77 5.68 4.71 0.93
CA GLN A 77 6.72 3.79 1.35
C GLN A 77 6.18 2.36 1.33
N LEU A 78 6.80 1.48 0.54
CA LEU A 78 6.39 0.08 0.44
C LEU A 78 7.01 -0.74 1.57
N SER A 79 6.23 -1.65 2.15
CA SER A 79 6.66 -2.47 3.29
C SER A 79 6.59 -3.96 3.00
N ASN A 80 7.60 -4.70 3.47
CA ASN A 80 7.65 -6.16 3.40
C ASN A 80 7.11 -6.86 4.67
N SER A 81 6.54 -6.11 5.59
CA SER A 81 6.03 -6.62 6.87
C SER A 81 4.78 -5.87 7.28
N SER A 82 3.89 -6.51 8.03
CA SER A 82 2.83 -5.80 8.73
C SER A 82 3.41 -4.84 9.76
N VAL A 83 2.77 -3.68 9.90
CA VAL A 83 3.23 -2.64 10.83
C VAL A 83 2.23 -2.52 11.97
N LYS A 84 2.60 -3.08 13.12
CA LYS A 84 1.94 -2.77 14.40
C LYS A 84 2.57 -1.52 14.99
N MET A 85 2.09 -0.35 14.58
CA MET A 85 2.50 0.91 15.19
C MET A 85 1.49 1.32 16.25
N ASN A 86 2.00 1.65 17.44
CA ASN A 86 1.21 2.28 18.48
C ASN A 86 0.92 3.71 18.02
N ASN A 87 -0.36 4.09 17.99
CA ASN A 87 -0.81 5.43 17.65
C ASN A 87 0.00 6.47 18.42
N LEU A 88 0.97 7.10 17.76
CA LEU A 88 1.69 8.23 18.33
C LEU A 88 1.03 9.52 17.87
N GLU A 89 1.14 10.51 18.75
CA GLU A 89 0.44 11.79 18.73
C GLU A 89 0.23 12.38 17.34
N MET A 90 -0.95 12.98 17.18
CA MET A 90 -1.48 13.60 15.99
C MET A 90 -0.49 14.63 15.40
N MET A 91 0.37 14.17 14.49
CA MET A 91 1.22 15.06 13.68
C MET A 91 0.35 15.75 12.62
N SER A 92 0.76 16.93 12.15
CA SER A 92 0.02 17.71 11.15
C SER A 92 -0.10 17.01 9.79
N GLU A 93 0.70 15.99 9.52
CA GLU A 93 0.69 15.18 8.29
C GLU A 93 0.99 13.70 8.62
N PRO A 94 0.06 12.98 9.26
CA PRO A 94 0.32 11.65 9.75
C PRO A 94 0.42 10.65 8.60
N TRP A 95 1.39 9.72 8.69
CA TRP A 95 1.37 8.55 7.82
C TRP A 95 0.19 7.65 8.19
N VAL A 96 -0.40 7.06 7.16
CA VAL A 96 -1.43 6.04 7.25
C VAL A 96 -0.87 4.77 6.64
N TYR A 97 -0.88 3.68 7.42
CA TYR A 97 -0.46 2.39 6.91
C TYR A 97 -1.67 1.63 6.36
N TYR A 98 -1.49 1.13 5.14
CA TYR A 98 -2.46 0.31 4.43
C TYR A 98 -1.90 -1.11 4.32
N GLU A 99 -2.61 -2.06 4.90
CA GLU A 99 -2.23 -3.47 4.92
C GLU A 99 -3.03 -4.25 3.88
N ASP A 100 -2.37 -5.17 3.18
CA ASP A 100 -3.04 -6.10 2.29
C ASP A 100 -3.85 -7.12 3.09
N VAL A 101 -5.16 -7.18 2.86
CA VAL A 101 -6.05 -8.21 3.41
C VAL A 101 -6.21 -9.33 2.40
N LEU A 102 -5.18 -10.18 2.32
CA LEU A 102 -5.28 -11.49 1.68
C LEU A 102 -5.97 -12.51 2.59
#